data_AF-A0A166BXM7-F1
#
_entry.id   AF-A0A166BXM7-F1
#
_cell.length_a   1.000
_cell.length_b   1.000
_cell.length_c   1.000
_cell.angle_alpha   90.00
_cell.angle_beta   90.00
_cell.angle_gamma   90.00
#
_symmetry.space_group_name_H-M   'P 1'
#
loop_
_entity.id
_entity.type
_entity.pdbx_description
1 polymer ?
#
loop_
_entity_poly.entity_id
_entity_poly.type
_entity_poly.pdbx_seq_one_letter_code
_entity_poly.pdbx_strand_id
1 'polypeptide(L)'
;MTRTCIVCNTETSKTCTGCKFAAYCSKECQRKNWILHIVECDHPPREITTADRLAAGLLGPDFITHKQTLLDYGFLQANRSGDQEHLKAMYIELLRDLNVKPSALHKWRVERRLHEGLIIAFREARGRANQDTLEWLCRHPDIFDPDFKYRDALHDAHVQERVAWAYIGKPRTDTIEDMLRARSYWDVPRNFCFLFYVALITASPCLSLGDPWVVFGYCIFLDEEDPMVAHLNSLYRNLIDQVTFVEFHDAYLSSSILELMDMKGLADARDRLPSEFTALMQQSPRIPAVYNVKVYSLSPIFPVDYRPLIPFGFINCQDDAEHNRLRLLYAKAFKEWGVSAIPLQEAAIDNKTYSYISGCPGFKANKTERQFLRRILVRDSSVMVPERLEALRARCSPEFRDPE
;
A
#
# COMPACT_ATOMS: atom_id res chain seq x y z
N MET A 1 -28.86 1.49 -20.51
CA MET A 1 -27.79 0.49 -20.31
C MET A 1 -27.99 -0.11 -18.93
N THR A 2 -28.29 -1.40 -18.88
CA THR A 2 -28.36 -2.17 -17.64
C THR A 2 -26.93 -2.41 -17.12
N ARG A 3 -26.73 -2.20 -15.82
CA ARG A 3 -25.51 -2.58 -15.09
C ARG A 3 -25.82 -3.78 -14.21
N THR A 4 -24.82 -4.50 -13.73
CA THR A 4 -25.02 -5.57 -12.75
C THR A 4 -24.83 -5.04 -11.34
N CYS A 5 -25.65 -5.50 -10.41
CA CYS A 5 -25.49 -5.17 -8.99
C CYS A 5 -24.18 -5.75 -8.46
N ILE A 6 -23.35 -4.92 -7.81
CA ILE A 6 -22.05 -5.36 -7.27
C ILE A 6 -22.18 -6.47 -6.21
N VAL A 7 -23.34 -6.56 -5.53
CA VAL A 7 -23.54 -7.52 -4.42
C VAL A 7 -24.13 -8.84 -4.89
N CYS A 8 -25.11 -8.83 -5.79
CA CYS A 8 -25.86 -10.03 -6.18
C CYS A 8 -25.88 -10.29 -7.69
N ASN A 9 -25.15 -9.51 -8.48
CA ASN A 9 -25.06 -9.59 -9.93
C ASN A 9 -26.37 -9.39 -10.71
N THR A 10 -27.50 -9.16 -10.05
CA THR A 10 -28.78 -8.87 -10.72
C THR A 10 -28.70 -7.61 -11.57
N GLU A 11 -29.25 -7.67 -12.78
CA GLU A 11 -29.33 -6.51 -13.66
C GLU A 11 -30.12 -5.36 -13.01
N THR A 12 -29.60 -4.14 -13.16
CA THR A 12 -30.19 -2.95 -12.57
C THR A 12 -29.84 -1.69 -13.35
N SER A 13 -30.75 -0.73 -13.32
CA SER A 13 -30.50 0.65 -13.76
C SER A 13 -30.17 1.59 -12.59
N LYS A 14 -30.30 1.12 -11.35
CA LYS A 14 -30.09 1.94 -10.14
C LYS A 14 -28.60 2.00 -9.79
N THR A 15 -28.15 3.18 -9.42
CA THR A 15 -26.77 3.45 -9.00
C THR A 15 -26.75 4.18 -7.68
N CYS A 16 -25.61 4.14 -6.98
CA CYS A 16 -25.35 5.00 -5.84
C CYS A 16 -25.64 6.47 -6.21
N THR A 17 -26.39 7.17 -5.37
CA THR A 17 -26.76 8.56 -5.63
C THR A 17 -25.58 9.52 -5.49
N GLY A 18 -24.60 9.19 -4.63
CA GLY A 18 -23.41 10.02 -4.39
C GLY A 18 -22.41 9.97 -5.55
N CYS A 19 -22.05 8.77 -6.01
CA CYS A 19 -21.01 8.62 -7.03
C CYS A 19 -21.56 8.27 -8.43
N LYS A 20 -22.76 7.68 -8.54
CA LYS A 20 -23.35 7.15 -9.79
C LYS A 20 -22.53 6.04 -10.48
N PHE A 21 -21.46 5.55 -9.84
CA PHE A 21 -20.61 4.47 -10.33
C PHE A 21 -21.07 3.10 -9.89
N ALA A 22 -21.20 2.91 -8.57
CA ALA A 22 -21.62 1.63 -8.01
C ALA A 22 -23.09 1.35 -8.34
N ALA A 23 -23.37 0.17 -8.89
CA ALA A 23 -24.72 -0.26 -9.25
C ALA A 23 -25.29 -1.20 -8.17
N TYR A 24 -26.53 -0.94 -7.77
CA TYR A 24 -27.23 -1.71 -6.73
C TYR A 24 -28.68 -1.97 -7.12
N CYS A 25 -29.13 -3.22 -7.11
CA CYS A 25 -30.52 -3.53 -7.46
C CYS A 25 -31.52 -2.98 -6.42
N SER A 26 -31.09 -2.83 -5.17
CA SER A 26 -31.88 -2.38 -4.03
C SER A 26 -31.05 -1.57 -3.02
N LYS A 27 -31.75 -0.82 -2.16
CA LYS A 27 -31.14 -0.14 -1.00
C LYS A 27 -30.49 -1.14 -0.03
N GLU A 28 -31.00 -2.37 0.02
CA GLU A 28 -30.45 -3.44 0.85
C GLU A 28 -29.07 -3.87 0.35
N CYS A 29 -28.91 -4.09 -0.95
CA CYS A 29 -27.60 -4.37 -1.55
C CYS A 29 -26.62 -3.20 -1.35
N GLN A 30 -27.09 -1.96 -1.54
CA GLN A 30 -26.27 -0.79 -1.25
C GLN A 30 -25.80 -0.78 0.21
N ARG A 31 -26.70 -1.04 1.17
CA ARG A 31 -26.37 -1.08 2.61
C ARG A 31 -25.38 -2.20 2.93
N LYS A 32 -25.53 -3.38 2.33
CA LYS A 32 -24.60 -4.52 2.51
C LYS A 32 -23.19 -4.17 2.04
N ASN A 33 -23.05 -3.49 0.90
CA ASN A 33 -21.74 -3.07 0.38
C ASN A 33 -21.24 -1.73 0.95
N TRP A 34 -22.04 -1.05 1.77
CA TRP A 34 -21.76 0.35 2.12
C TRP A 34 -20.45 0.52 2.90
N ILE A 35 -20.09 -0.48 3.73
CA ILE A 35 -18.83 -0.47 4.48
C ILE A 35 -17.62 -0.39 3.54
N LEU A 36 -17.66 -1.09 2.41
CA LEU A 36 -16.59 -1.05 1.39
C LEU A 36 -16.72 0.19 0.53
N HIS A 37 -17.93 0.48 0.06
CA HIS A 37 -18.15 1.55 -0.93
C HIS A 37 -17.95 2.97 -0.37
N ILE A 38 -18.18 3.20 0.93
CA ILE A 38 -18.11 4.56 1.50
C ILE A 38 -16.76 5.22 1.29
N VAL A 39 -15.66 4.46 1.31
CA VAL A 39 -14.30 4.99 1.12
C VAL A 39 -13.96 5.27 -0.34
N GLU A 40 -14.77 4.77 -1.27
CA GLU A 40 -14.64 4.94 -2.72
C GLU A 40 -15.70 5.87 -3.30
N CYS A 41 -16.65 6.32 -2.49
CA CYS A 41 -17.78 7.12 -2.95
C CYS A 41 -17.34 8.58 -3.11
N ASP A 42 -17.51 9.15 -4.32
CA ASP A 42 -17.18 10.56 -4.60
C ASP A 42 -17.89 11.57 -3.68
N HIS A 43 -19.16 11.31 -3.37
CA HIS A 43 -19.98 12.17 -2.50
C HIS A 43 -20.65 11.33 -1.41
N PRO A 44 -19.90 10.93 -0.37
CA PRO A 44 -20.47 10.19 0.74
C PRO A 44 -21.41 11.12 1.54
N PRO A 45 -22.49 10.61 2.14
CA PRO A 45 -23.45 11.39 2.93
C PRO A 45 -22.88 11.93 4.24
N ARG A 46 -21.66 11.53 4.61
CA ARG A 46 -20.94 11.96 5.81
C ARG A 46 -19.44 11.88 5.57
N GLU A 47 -18.68 12.51 6.46
CA GLU A 47 -17.23 12.42 6.46
C GLU A 47 -16.75 10.96 6.62
N ILE A 48 -15.67 10.63 5.91
CA ILE A 48 -15.00 9.32 5.95
C ILE A 48 -13.99 9.35 7.08
N THR A 49 -14.22 8.56 8.11
CA THR A 49 -13.35 8.47 9.29
C THR A 49 -12.26 7.42 9.09
N THR A 50 -11.28 7.37 10.00
CA THR A 50 -10.28 6.29 10.00
C THR A 50 -10.90 4.92 10.30
N ALA A 51 -12.02 4.85 11.04
CA ALA A 51 -12.75 3.60 11.28
C ALA A 51 -13.40 3.05 10.00
N ASP A 52 -13.87 3.92 9.12
CA ASP A 52 -14.46 3.50 7.84
C ASP A 52 -13.40 2.86 6.95
N ARG A 53 -12.21 3.48 6.91
CA ARG A 53 -11.04 2.95 6.22
C ARG A 53 -10.58 1.63 6.83
N LEU A 54 -10.61 1.51 8.16
CA LEU A 54 -10.31 0.26 8.86
C LEU A 54 -11.26 -0.85 8.40
N ALA A 55 -12.57 -0.61 8.49
CA ALA A 55 -13.57 -1.61 8.16
C ALA A 55 -13.56 -2.00 6.68
N ALA A 56 -13.38 -1.03 5.78
CA ALA A 56 -13.22 -1.29 4.36
C ALA A 56 -11.98 -2.15 4.07
N GLY A 57 -10.86 -1.87 4.74
CA GLY A 57 -9.60 -2.61 4.56
C GLY A 57 -9.55 -3.99 5.24
N LEU A 58 -10.46 -4.29 6.16
CA LEU A 58 -10.54 -5.61 6.82
C LEU A 58 -11.58 -6.53 6.20
N LEU A 59 -12.69 -5.95 5.75
CA LEU A 59 -13.81 -6.71 5.18
C LEU A 59 -13.80 -6.70 3.65
N GLY A 60 -12.96 -5.87 3.04
CA GLY A 60 -12.75 -5.79 1.61
C GLY A 60 -11.59 -6.64 1.13
N PRO A 61 -11.38 -6.72 -0.18
CA PRO A 61 -10.24 -7.41 -0.79
C PRO A 61 -8.93 -6.62 -0.66
N ASP A 62 -8.98 -5.35 -0.25
CA ASP A 62 -7.81 -4.49 -0.11
C ASP A 62 -7.38 -4.41 1.35
N PHE A 63 -6.07 -4.39 1.60
CA PHE A 63 -5.49 -4.26 2.93
C PHE A 63 -5.66 -2.84 3.50
N ILE A 64 -5.70 -2.70 4.83
CA ILE A 64 -5.73 -1.40 5.50
C ILE A 64 -4.42 -0.66 5.19
N THR A 65 -4.55 0.40 4.40
CA THR A 65 -3.39 1.09 3.83
C THR A 65 -3.23 2.53 4.31
N HIS A 66 -4.14 3.02 5.14
CA HIS A 66 -4.10 4.39 5.61
C HIS A 66 -3.26 4.51 6.90
N LYS A 67 -2.13 5.23 6.87
CA LYS A 67 -1.19 5.39 8.01
C LYS A 67 -1.88 5.81 9.30
N GLN A 68 -2.73 6.85 9.26
CA GLN A 68 -3.45 7.29 10.45
C GLN A 68 -4.45 6.25 10.94
N THR A 69 -5.00 5.42 10.06
CA THR A 69 -5.86 4.29 10.48
C THR A 69 -5.04 3.23 11.21
N LEU A 70 -3.86 2.88 10.70
CA LEU A 70 -2.99 1.91 11.39
C LEU A 70 -2.59 2.41 12.79
N LEU A 71 -2.30 3.71 12.92
CA LEU A 71 -1.99 4.34 14.21
C LEU A 71 -3.21 4.40 15.14
N ASP A 72 -4.34 4.91 14.65
CA ASP A 72 -5.57 5.11 15.44
C ASP A 72 -6.11 3.81 16.05
N TYR A 73 -5.80 2.66 15.46
CA TYR A 73 -6.34 1.35 15.81
C TYR A 73 -5.27 0.33 16.20
N GLY A 74 -4.09 0.77 16.65
CA GLY A 74 -3.14 -0.10 17.35
C GLY A 74 -2.29 -1.01 16.47
N PHE A 75 -2.36 -0.91 15.12
CA PHE A 75 -1.63 -1.82 14.23
C PHE A 75 -0.12 -1.61 14.25
N LEU A 76 0.33 -0.39 14.55
CA LEU A 76 1.76 -0.11 14.72
C LEU A 76 2.29 -0.75 16.00
N GLN A 77 1.51 -0.70 17.08
CA GLN A 77 1.82 -1.26 18.38
C GLN A 77 1.81 -2.79 18.32
N ALA A 78 0.78 -3.38 17.71
CA ALA A 78 0.68 -4.84 17.53
C ALA A 78 1.81 -5.40 16.64
N ASN A 79 2.38 -4.59 15.74
CA ASN A 79 3.57 -4.99 14.98
C ASN A 79 4.77 -5.26 15.90
N ARG A 80 4.91 -4.47 16.97
CA ARG A 80 6.01 -4.60 17.93
C ARG A 80 5.93 -5.90 18.73
N SER A 81 4.72 -6.28 19.15
CA SER A 81 4.49 -7.49 19.93
C SER A 81 4.34 -8.76 19.08
N GLY A 82 4.29 -8.63 17.75
CA GLY A 82 4.03 -9.74 16.83
C GLY A 82 2.56 -10.17 16.77
N ASP A 83 1.65 -9.31 17.25
CA ASP A 83 0.22 -9.61 17.37
C ASP A 83 -0.64 -9.08 16.22
N GLN A 84 -0.05 -8.64 15.10
CA GLN A 84 -0.82 -8.04 14.00
C GLN A 84 -1.95 -8.93 13.49
N GLU A 85 -1.70 -10.22 13.30
CA GLU A 85 -2.73 -11.15 12.82
C GLU A 85 -3.84 -11.36 13.86
N HIS A 86 -3.52 -11.35 15.16
CA HIS A 86 -4.52 -11.38 16.23
C HIS A 86 -5.36 -10.11 16.25
N LEU A 87 -4.72 -8.94 16.16
CA LEU A 87 -5.42 -7.65 16.10
C LEU A 87 -6.34 -7.55 14.87
N LYS A 88 -5.85 -7.99 13.71
CA LYS A 88 -6.63 -8.07 12.46
C LYS A 88 -7.85 -8.98 12.63
N ALA A 89 -7.65 -10.19 13.13
CA ALA A 89 -8.73 -11.15 13.39
C ALA A 89 -9.77 -10.58 14.37
N MET A 90 -9.32 -9.94 15.45
CA MET A 90 -10.19 -9.29 16.44
C MET A 90 -11.07 -8.22 15.80
N TYR A 91 -10.52 -7.31 14.99
CA TYR A 91 -11.32 -6.28 14.35
C TYR A 91 -12.29 -6.84 13.30
N ILE A 92 -11.89 -7.89 12.56
CA ILE A 92 -12.79 -8.60 11.64
C ILE A 92 -13.98 -9.17 12.41
N GLU A 93 -13.73 -9.87 13.52
CA GLU A 93 -14.76 -10.45 14.38
C GLU A 93 -15.71 -9.37 14.92
N LEU A 94 -15.15 -8.28 15.45
CA LEU A 94 -15.91 -7.16 15.98
C LEU A 94 -16.85 -6.54 14.93
N LEU A 95 -16.34 -6.29 13.72
CA LEU A 95 -17.08 -5.61 12.66
C LEU A 95 -18.10 -6.53 11.98
N ARG A 96 -17.73 -7.78 11.70
CA ARG A 96 -18.53 -8.73 10.93
C ARG A 96 -19.46 -9.55 11.82
N ASP A 97 -18.92 -10.13 12.89
CA ASP A 97 -19.59 -11.17 13.67
C ASP A 97 -20.33 -10.58 14.87
N LEU A 98 -19.76 -9.54 15.50
CA LEU A 98 -20.41 -8.75 16.56
C LEU A 98 -21.22 -7.56 16.01
N ASN A 99 -21.07 -7.25 14.72
CA ASN A 99 -21.82 -6.22 14.00
C ASN A 99 -21.65 -4.81 14.60
N VAL A 100 -20.48 -4.51 15.16
CA VAL A 100 -20.12 -3.18 15.62
C VAL A 100 -19.91 -2.28 14.41
N LYS A 101 -20.55 -1.11 14.40
CA LYS A 101 -20.44 -0.18 13.27
C LYS A 101 -19.12 0.62 13.36
N PRO A 102 -18.52 0.99 12.21
CA PRO A 102 -17.34 1.86 12.17
C PRO A 102 -17.53 3.18 12.95
N SER A 103 -18.74 3.75 12.95
CA SER A 103 -19.04 4.96 13.72
C SER A 103 -18.89 4.79 15.23
N ALA A 104 -19.13 3.59 15.77
CA ALA A 104 -18.93 3.30 17.19
C ALA A 104 -17.44 3.20 17.51
N LEU A 105 -16.66 2.51 16.68
CA LEU A 105 -15.19 2.46 16.78
C LEU A 105 -14.57 3.86 16.74
N HIS A 106 -14.97 4.68 15.76
CA HIS A 106 -14.49 6.04 15.65
C HIS A 106 -14.81 6.86 16.91
N LYS A 107 -16.05 6.74 17.43
CA LYS A 107 -16.46 7.39 18.67
C LYS A 107 -15.56 6.96 19.84
N TRP A 108 -15.36 5.66 20.05
CA TRP A 108 -14.51 5.16 21.14
C TRP A 108 -13.08 5.67 21.02
N ARG A 109 -12.53 5.73 19.80
CA ARG A 109 -11.19 6.28 19.55
C ARG A 109 -11.11 7.77 19.89
N VAL A 110 -12.03 8.58 19.39
CA VAL A 110 -12.05 10.04 19.65
C VAL A 110 -12.24 10.33 21.14
N GLU A 111 -13.05 9.52 21.84
CA GLU A 111 -13.27 9.60 23.28
C GLU A 111 -12.15 8.97 24.12
N ARG A 112 -11.04 8.53 23.51
CA ARG A 112 -9.90 7.87 24.18
C ARG A 112 -10.30 6.65 25.03
N ARG A 113 -11.33 5.93 24.61
CA ARG A 113 -11.89 4.74 25.27
C ARG A 113 -11.99 3.54 24.33
N LEU A 114 -11.10 3.47 23.35
CA LEU A 114 -11.10 2.42 22.32
C LEU A 114 -11.03 1.03 22.96
N HIS A 115 -10.04 0.79 23.82
CA HIS A 115 -9.85 -0.48 24.52
C HIS A 115 -11.06 -0.88 25.37
N GLU A 116 -11.57 0.05 26.16
CA GLU A 116 -12.77 -0.15 26.99
C GLU A 116 -13.99 -0.53 26.13
N GLY A 117 -14.22 0.22 25.05
CA GLY A 117 -15.31 -0.05 24.11
C GLY A 117 -15.22 -1.43 23.46
N LEU A 118 -14.00 -1.84 23.09
CA LEU A 118 -13.74 -3.20 22.57
C LEU A 118 -14.09 -4.26 23.62
N ILE A 119 -13.58 -4.13 24.85
CA ILE A 119 -13.85 -5.10 25.93
C ILE A 119 -15.35 -5.24 26.19
N ILE A 120 -16.07 -4.12 26.27
CA ILE A 120 -17.52 -4.13 26.50
C ILE A 120 -18.23 -4.87 25.37
N ALA A 121 -17.91 -4.56 24.11
CA ALA A 121 -18.53 -5.20 22.96
C ALA A 121 -18.33 -6.73 22.94
N PHE A 122 -17.12 -7.19 23.27
CA PHE A 122 -16.82 -8.62 23.34
C PHE A 122 -17.53 -9.31 24.52
N ARG A 123 -17.60 -8.68 25.71
CA ARG A 123 -18.31 -9.24 26.88
C ARG A 123 -19.82 -9.31 26.67
N GLU A 124 -20.41 -8.32 26.01
CA GLU A 124 -21.85 -8.26 25.75
C GLU A 124 -22.31 -9.19 24.61
N ALA A 125 -21.38 -9.83 23.89
CA ALA A 125 -21.66 -10.69 22.75
C ALA A 125 -22.41 -12.00 23.09
N ARG A 126 -22.59 -12.34 24.38
CA ARG A 126 -23.36 -13.49 24.91
C ARG A 126 -23.08 -14.81 24.17
N GLY A 127 -21.80 -15.16 24.00
CA GLY A 127 -21.36 -16.42 23.39
C GLY A 127 -21.12 -16.38 21.88
N ARG A 128 -21.31 -15.23 21.22
CA ARG A 128 -20.88 -15.03 19.82
C ARG A 128 -19.42 -14.61 19.68
N ALA A 129 -18.83 -14.08 20.75
CA ALA A 129 -17.44 -13.68 20.78
C ALA A 129 -16.53 -14.88 21.04
N ASN A 130 -15.40 -14.91 20.35
CA ASN A 130 -14.30 -15.82 20.62
C ASN A 130 -13.67 -15.45 21.98
N GLN A 131 -13.62 -16.43 22.87
CA GLN A 131 -13.09 -16.25 24.21
C GLN A 131 -11.58 -15.96 24.20
N ASP A 132 -10.84 -16.55 23.26
CA ASP A 132 -9.40 -16.34 23.11
C ASP A 132 -9.10 -14.90 22.70
N THR A 133 -9.90 -14.35 21.78
CA THR A 133 -9.83 -12.94 21.36
C THR A 133 -10.07 -12.00 22.55
N LEU A 134 -11.11 -12.27 23.36
CA LEU A 134 -11.41 -11.47 24.55
C LEU A 134 -10.28 -11.56 25.59
N GLU A 135 -9.71 -12.75 25.80
CA GLU A 135 -8.63 -12.94 26.75
C GLU A 135 -7.35 -12.22 26.29
N TRP A 136 -7.02 -12.30 25.01
CA TRP A 136 -5.93 -11.54 24.40
C TRP A 136 -6.14 -10.03 24.56
N LEU A 137 -7.34 -9.52 24.27
CA LEU A 137 -7.68 -8.10 24.41
C LEU A 137 -7.52 -7.61 25.86
N CYS A 138 -7.84 -8.44 26.85
CA CYS A 138 -7.65 -8.11 28.27
C CYS A 138 -6.18 -8.03 28.67
N ARG A 139 -5.28 -8.78 28.00
CA ARG A 139 -3.84 -8.80 28.28
C ARG A 139 -3.04 -7.70 27.60
N HIS A 140 -3.58 -7.08 26.54
CA HIS A 140 -2.86 -6.10 25.71
C HIS A 140 -3.52 -4.71 25.67
N PRO A 141 -3.74 -4.04 26.83
CA PRO A 141 -4.25 -2.67 26.85
C PRO A 141 -3.29 -1.66 26.21
N ASP A 142 -1.99 -1.94 26.25
CA ASP A 142 -0.90 -1.11 25.73
C ASP A 142 -0.94 -0.92 24.21
N ILE A 143 -1.47 -1.89 23.47
CA ILE A 143 -1.67 -1.77 22.01
C ILE A 143 -2.60 -0.60 21.65
N PHE A 144 -3.53 -0.28 22.54
CA PHE A 144 -4.57 0.72 22.33
C PHE A 144 -4.33 2.01 23.12
N ASP A 145 -3.13 2.18 23.68
CA ASP A 145 -2.77 3.37 24.45
C ASP A 145 -2.88 4.63 23.55
N PRO A 146 -3.80 5.57 23.86
CA PRO A 146 -3.97 6.79 23.08
C PRO A 146 -2.76 7.73 23.17
N ASP A 147 -1.89 7.54 24.16
CA ASP A 147 -0.68 8.32 24.36
C ASP A 147 0.56 7.64 23.75
N PHE A 148 0.40 6.53 23.03
CA PHE A 148 1.46 5.93 22.22
C PHE A 148 2.05 6.99 21.28
N LYS A 149 3.30 7.39 21.53
CA LYS A 149 3.93 8.45 20.75
C LYS A 149 4.52 7.83 19.48
N TYR A 150 4.31 8.47 18.34
CA TYR A 150 4.99 8.13 17.08
C TYR A 150 6.52 7.97 17.24
N ARG A 151 7.09 8.68 18.22
CA ARG A 151 8.50 8.60 18.61
C ARG A 151 8.91 7.20 19.09
N ASP A 152 8.01 6.44 19.72
CA ASP A 152 8.26 5.09 20.22
C ASP A 152 8.25 4.07 19.07
N ALA A 153 7.33 4.19 18.10
CA ALA A 153 7.35 3.40 16.86
C ALA A 153 8.60 3.68 16.00
N LEU A 154 9.00 4.95 15.88
CA LEU A 154 10.27 5.33 15.25
C LEU A 154 11.46 4.71 15.97
N HIS A 155 11.45 4.72 17.31
CA HIS A 155 12.50 4.12 18.11
C HIS A 155 12.63 2.61 17.83
N ASP A 156 11.51 1.87 17.82
CA ASP A 156 11.53 0.43 17.52
C ASP A 156 11.99 0.14 16.08
N ALA A 157 11.58 0.94 15.10
CA ALA A 157 12.09 0.83 13.73
C ALA A 157 13.62 1.03 13.68
N HIS A 158 14.14 2.02 14.40
CA HIS A 158 15.58 2.26 14.52
C HIS A 158 16.31 1.15 15.28
N VAL A 159 15.65 0.44 16.20
CA VAL A 159 16.23 -0.76 16.85
C VAL A 159 16.45 -1.86 15.82
N GLN A 160 15.49 -2.09 14.91
CA GLN A 160 15.65 -3.06 13.81
C GLN A 160 16.76 -2.61 12.83
N GLU A 161 16.82 -1.32 12.51
CA GLU A 161 17.91 -0.77 11.71
C GLU A 161 19.29 -0.99 12.36
N ARG A 162 19.41 -0.91 13.69
CA ARG A 162 20.69 -1.20 14.38
C ARG A 162 21.14 -2.65 14.24
N VAL A 163 20.23 -3.61 14.11
CA VAL A 163 20.59 -5.01 13.83
C VAL A 163 21.26 -5.10 12.45
N ALA A 164 20.65 -4.51 11.42
CA ALA A 164 21.24 -4.44 10.08
C ALA A 164 22.53 -3.61 10.06
N TRP A 165 22.61 -2.53 10.85
CA TRP A 165 23.81 -1.70 10.98
C TRP A 165 25.01 -2.53 11.42
N ALA A 166 24.84 -3.34 12.46
CA ALA A 166 25.85 -4.28 12.90
C ALA A 166 26.15 -5.35 11.85
N TYR A 167 25.11 -5.85 11.15
CA TYR A 167 25.25 -6.85 10.10
C TYR A 167 26.15 -6.37 8.96
N ILE A 168 26.02 -5.12 8.53
CA ILE A 168 26.85 -4.53 7.47
C ILE A 168 28.26 -4.13 7.95
N GLY A 169 28.69 -4.62 9.13
CA GLY A 169 30.04 -4.44 9.66
C GLY A 169 30.27 -3.14 10.44
N LYS A 170 29.21 -2.41 10.83
CA LYS A 170 29.36 -1.22 11.68
C LYS A 170 29.46 -1.60 13.16
N PRO A 171 30.05 -0.74 14.01
CA PRO A 171 30.20 -1.03 15.43
C PRO A 171 28.85 -1.28 16.12
N ARG A 172 28.76 -2.38 16.89
CA ARG A 172 27.57 -2.69 17.72
C ARG A 172 27.35 -1.66 18.84
N THR A 173 28.38 -0.89 19.17
CA THR A 173 28.36 0.17 20.17
C THR A 173 27.72 1.47 19.65
N ASP A 174 27.57 1.64 18.33
CA ASP A 174 26.94 2.83 17.76
C ASP A 174 25.51 2.97 18.27
N THR A 175 25.15 4.16 18.75
CA THR A 175 23.79 4.47 19.18
C THR A 175 22.87 4.69 17.96
N ILE A 176 21.56 4.77 18.19
CA ILE A 176 20.60 5.17 17.13
C ILE A 176 21.01 6.53 16.53
N GLU A 177 21.43 7.47 17.38
CA GLU A 177 21.82 8.80 16.92
C GLU A 177 23.08 8.76 16.05
N ASP A 178 24.08 7.95 16.42
CA ASP A 178 25.30 7.79 15.63
C ASP A 178 25.00 7.16 14.26
N MET A 179 24.15 6.14 14.22
CA MET A 179 23.67 5.52 12.99
C MET A 179 22.96 6.53 12.09
N LEU A 180 21.99 7.28 12.63
CA LEU A 180 21.24 8.29 11.88
C LEU A 180 22.14 9.41 11.36
N ARG A 181 23.09 9.88 12.20
CA ARG A 181 24.09 10.87 11.81
C ARG A 181 25.00 10.34 10.70
N ALA A 182 25.41 9.08 10.74
CA ALA A 182 26.22 8.50 9.68
C ALA A 182 25.44 8.35 8.37
N ARG A 183 24.16 7.94 8.45
CA ARG A 183 23.27 7.76 7.30
C ARG A 183 22.85 9.07 6.64
N SER A 184 22.85 10.19 7.34
CA SER A 184 22.51 11.49 6.74
C SER A 184 23.51 11.95 5.69
N TYR A 185 24.75 11.43 5.72
CA TYR A 185 25.78 11.66 4.70
C TYR A 185 25.75 10.64 3.56
N TRP A 186 24.87 9.63 3.61
CA TRP A 186 24.75 8.64 2.55
C TRP A 186 23.89 9.19 1.42
N ASP A 187 24.24 8.80 0.20
CA ASP A 187 23.41 9.01 -0.96
C ASP A 187 22.13 8.14 -0.90
N VAL A 188 21.14 8.53 -1.70
CA VAL A 188 19.82 7.89 -1.73
C VAL A 188 19.92 6.38 -2.05
N PRO A 189 20.68 5.94 -3.08
CA PRO A 189 20.86 4.51 -3.39
C PRO A 189 21.38 3.67 -2.22
N ARG A 190 22.35 4.20 -1.48
CA ARG A 190 22.92 3.50 -0.33
C ARG A 190 21.93 3.36 0.82
N ASN A 191 21.13 4.41 1.06
CA ASN A 191 20.04 4.31 2.02
C ASN A 191 18.99 3.28 1.59
N PHE A 192 18.64 3.19 0.30
CA PHE A 192 17.73 2.14 -0.19
C PHE A 192 18.29 0.73 0.00
N CYS A 193 19.56 0.51 -0.33
CA CYS A 193 20.22 -0.79 -0.09
C CYS A 193 20.19 -1.17 1.40
N PHE A 194 20.44 -0.20 2.29
CA PHE A 194 20.41 -0.46 3.73
C PHE A 194 19.01 -0.78 4.24
N LEU A 195 17.99 -0.01 3.87
CA LEU A 195 16.61 -0.30 4.24
C LEU A 195 16.15 -1.66 3.71
N PHE A 196 16.66 -2.07 2.56
CA PHE A 196 16.42 -3.40 2.02
C PHE A 196 17.08 -4.51 2.86
N TYR A 197 18.33 -4.32 3.31
CA TYR A 197 18.97 -5.22 4.27
C TYR A 197 18.18 -5.34 5.58
N VAL A 198 17.69 -4.22 6.12
CA VAL A 198 16.82 -4.21 7.30
C VAL A 198 15.61 -5.11 7.06
N ALA A 199 14.90 -4.89 5.94
CA ALA A 199 13.72 -5.67 5.60
C ALA A 199 14.01 -7.17 5.45
N LEU A 200 15.14 -7.57 4.88
CA LEU A 200 15.50 -8.98 4.69
C LEU A 200 15.92 -9.69 5.98
N ILE A 201 16.58 -8.96 6.91
CA ILE A 201 17.12 -9.51 8.16
C ILE A 201 16.04 -9.62 9.23
N THR A 202 15.20 -8.58 9.36
CA THR A 202 14.27 -8.48 10.49
C THR A 202 12.87 -8.95 10.15
N ALA A 203 12.53 -8.97 8.86
CA ALA A 203 11.21 -9.37 8.37
C ALA A 203 11.35 -9.92 6.94
N SER A 204 10.32 -9.74 6.12
CA SER A 204 10.38 -9.88 4.67
C SER A 204 10.02 -8.52 4.03
N PRO A 205 10.65 -8.12 2.92
CA PRO A 205 10.17 -7.02 2.10
C PRO A 205 8.67 -7.13 1.84
N CYS A 206 7.97 -6.02 2.05
CA CYS A 206 6.54 -5.88 1.85
C CYS A 206 6.26 -4.64 1.01
N LEU A 207 5.07 -4.56 0.41
CA LEU A 207 4.62 -3.46 -0.43
C LEU A 207 4.65 -2.12 0.32
N SER A 208 4.54 -2.16 1.66
CA SER A 208 4.68 -0.98 2.53
C SER A 208 6.12 -0.48 2.70
N LEU A 209 7.12 -1.27 2.30
CA LEU A 209 8.54 -0.88 2.34
C LEU A 209 8.85 0.26 1.37
N GLY A 210 8.03 0.46 0.33
CA GLY A 210 8.12 1.63 -0.53
C GLY A 210 9.16 1.51 -1.64
N ASP A 211 10.05 2.50 -1.74
CA ASP A 211 11.07 2.54 -2.80
C ASP A 211 11.91 1.24 -2.90
N PRO A 212 12.39 0.61 -1.80
CA PRO A 212 13.05 -0.70 -1.85
C PRO A 212 12.22 -1.80 -2.53
N TRP A 213 10.90 -1.82 -2.37
CA TRP A 213 10.03 -2.78 -3.06
C TRP A 213 10.07 -2.58 -4.58
N VAL A 214 10.14 -1.33 -5.02
CA VAL A 214 10.25 -0.96 -6.43
C VAL A 214 11.65 -1.28 -6.97
N VAL A 215 12.69 -0.78 -6.30
CA VAL A 215 14.07 -0.82 -6.82
C VAL A 215 14.71 -2.21 -6.80
N PHE A 216 14.26 -3.10 -5.92
CA PHE A 216 14.76 -4.49 -5.85
C PHE A 216 13.84 -5.50 -6.54
N GLY A 217 12.90 -5.04 -7.35
CA GLY A 217 12.18 -5.87 -8.32
C GLY A 217 10.93 -6.57 -7.82
N TYR A 218 10.50 -6.34 -6.57
CA TYR A 218 9.26 -6.90 -6.05
C TYR A 218 8.01 -6.31 -6.72
N CYS A 219 8.12 -5.11 -7.29
CA CYS A 219 7.03 -4.43 -8.00
C CYS A 219 6.51 -5.18 -9.24
N ILE A 220 7.16 -6.25 -9.70
CA ILE A 220 6.63 -7.10 -10.76
C ILE A 220 5.44 -7.94 -10.30
N PHE A 221 5.36 -8.27 -9.01
CA PHE A 221 4.25 -9.04 -8.40
C PHE A 221 3.04 -8.16 -8.11
N LEU A 222 1.87 -8.76 -7.94
CA LEU A 222 0.62 -8.04 -7.63
C LEU A 222 0.37 -7.90 -6.12
N ASP A 223 0.81 -8.89 -5.35
CA ASP A 223 0.65 -8.95 -3.91
C ASP A 223 1.89 -9.60 -3.28
N GLU A 224 1.98 -9.50 -1.95
CA GLU A 224 3.05 -10.08 -1.13
C GLU A 224 2.87 -11.59 -0.89
N GLU A 225 1.67 -12.11 -1.18
CA GLU A 225 1.30 -13.51 -0.96
C GLU A 225 1.68 -14.41 -2.16
N ASP A 226 2.06 -13.81 -3.29
CA ASP A 226 2.58 -14.51 -4.45
C ASP A 226 3.75 -15.43 -4.03
N PRO A 227 3.66 -16.75 -4.29
CA PRO A 227 4.71 -17.70 -3.92
C PRO A 227 6.11 -17.32 -4.44
N MET A 228 6.18 -16.58 -5.55
CA MET A 228 7.44 -16.10 -6.11
C MET A 228 8.07 -14.97 -5.30
N VAL A 229 7.30 -14.23 -4.49
CA VAL A 229 7.85 -13.24 -3.53
C VAL A 229 8.68 -13.94 -2.46
N ALA A 230 8.20 -15.07 -1.94
CA ALA A 230 8.97 -15.88 -0.98
C ALA A 230 10.26 -16.43 -1.59
N HIS A 231 10.21 -16.83 -2.87
CA HIS A 231 11.40 -17.25 -3.61
C HIS A 231 12.39 -16.10 -3.82
N LEU A 232 11.93 -14.91 -4.18
CA LEU A 232 12.76 -13.70 -4.29
C LEU A 232 13.39 -13.31 -2.95
N ASN A 233 12.64 -13.39 -1.85
CA ASN A 233 13.16 -13.18 -0.50
C ASN A 233 14.31 -14.15 -0.19
N SER A 234 14.14 -15.44 -0.50
CA SER A 234 15.19 -16.43 -0.29
C SER A 234 16.43 -16.16 -1.15
N LEU A 235 16.24 -15.80 -2.42
CA LEU A 235 17.33 -15.43 -3.32
C LEU A 235 18.15 -14.27 -2.75
N TYR A 236 17.50 -13.18 -2.34
CA TYR A 236 18.21 -12.03 -1.79
C TYR A 236 18.83 -12.31 -0.42
N ARG A 237 18.18 -13.08 0.47
CA ARG A 237 18.81 -13.49 1.75
C ARG A 237 20.10 -14.28 1.51
N ASN A 238 20.04 -15.29 0.64
CA ASN A 238 21.22 -16.08 0.27
C ASN A 238 22.32 -15.22 -0.37
N LEU A 239 21.95 -14.15 -1.09
CA LEU A 239 22.92 -13.22 -1.66
C LEU A 239 23.60 -12.40 -0.56
N ILE A 240 22.84 -11.74 0.32
CA ILE A 240 23.39 -10.85 1.37
C ILE A 240 24.18 -11.62 2.44
N ASP A 241 24.00 -12.92 2.55
CA ASP A 241 24.81 -13.82 3.40
C ASP A 241 26.20 -14.09 2.79
N GLN A 242 26.38 -13.87 1.48
CA GLN A 242 27.59 -14.21 0.73
C GLN A 242 28.37 -12.99 0.19
N VAL A 243 27.87 -11.78 0.41
CA VAL A 243 28.47 -10.53 -0.07
C VAL A 243 28.53 -9.47 1.04
N THR A 244 29.52 -8.61 0.95
CA THR A 244 29.58 -7.41 1.77
C THR A 244 28.52 -6.40 1.33
N PHE A 245 28.11 -5.51 2.24
CA PHE A 245 27.18 -4.42 1.90
C PHE A 245 27.72 -3.52 0.78
N VAL A 246 29.05 -3.32 0.71
CA VAL A 246 29.68 -2.52 -0.34
C VAL A 246 29.57 -3.22 -1.69
N GLU A 247 29.88 -4.52 -1.77
CA GLU A 247 29.72 -5.29 -3.01
C GLU A 247 28.26 -5.28 -3.51
N PHE A 248 27.29 -5.46 -2.61
CA PHE A 248 25.87 -5.40 -2.97
C PHE A 248 25.47 -4.02 -3.50
N HIS A 249 25.85 -2.97 -2.79
CA HIS A 249 25.56 -1.58 -3.17
C HIS A 249 26.18 -1.20 -4.52
N ASP A 250 27.44 -1.57 -4.73
CA ASP A 250 28.16 -1.27 -5.96
C ASP A 250 27.57 -2.06 -7.14
N ALA A 251 27.12 -3.30 -6.91
CA ALA A 251 26.39 -4.07 -7.90
C ALA A 251 25.04 -3.43 -8.25
N TYR A 252 24.29 -2.93 -7.26
CA TYR A 252 23.05 -2.19 -7.49
C TYR A 252 23.26 -0.95 -8.38
N LEU A 253 24.26 -0.14 -8.04
CA LEU A 253 24.59 1.09 -8.76
C LEU A 253 25.07 0.85 -10.20
N SER A 254 25.81 -0.25 -10.42
CA SER A 254 26.37 -0.61 -11.73
C SER A 254 25.46 -1.50 -12.58
N SER A 255 24.20 -1.69 -12.17
CA SER A 255 23.24 -2.58 -12.85
C SER A 255 23.68 -4.05 -12.89
N SER A 256 24.56 -4.48 -11.98
CA SER A 256 25.23 -5.79 -12.02
C SER A 256 24.80 -6.77 -10.92
N ILE A 257 23.65 -6.54 -10.29
CA ILE A 257 23.10 -7.46 -9.27
C ILE A 257 22.92 -8.87 -9.82
N LEU A 258 22.51 -9.01 -11.08
CA LEU A 258 22.25 -10.32 -11.68
C LEU A 258 23.55 -11.12 -11.88
N GLU A 259 24.62 -10.45 -12.31
CA GLU A 259 25.96 -10.99 -12.42
C GLU A 259 26.51 -11.35 -11.04
N LEU A 260 26.24 -10.50 -10.02
CA LEU A 260 26.63 -10.80 -8.65
C LEU A 260 25.91 -12.05 -8.12
N MET A 261 24.63 -12.24 -8.42
CA MET A 261 23.90 -13.48 -8.10
C MET A 261 24.55 -14.69 -8.76
N ASP A 262 24.89 -14.60 -10.05
CA ASP A 262 25.53 -15.69 -10.79
C ASP A 262 26.91 -16.05 -10.24
N MET A 263 27.72 -15.03 -9.93
CA MET A 263 29.05 -15.23 -9.31
C MET A 263 28.98 -15.91 -7.94
N LYS A 264 27.85 -15.79 -7.24
CA LYS A 264 27.59 -16.45 -5.95
C LYS A 264 26.82 -17.76 -6.10
N GLY A 265 26.72 -18.29 -7.31
CA GLY A 265 26.10 -19.59 -7.59
C GLY A 265 24.58 -19.59 -7.45
N LEU A 266 23.94 -18.41 -7.57
CA LEU A 266 22.50 -18.24 -7.40
C LEU A 266 21.73 -18.17 -8.73
N ALA A 267 22.39 -18.47 -9.86
CA ALA A 267 21.79 -18.42 -11.20
C ALA A 267 20.52 -19.30 -11.30
N ASP A 268 20.59 -20.56 -10.86
CA ASP A 268 19.45 -21.48 -10.91
C ASP A 268 18.24 -20.99 -10.09
N ALA A 269 18.49 -20.29 -8.98
CA ALA A 269 17.43 -19.69 -8.19
C ALA A 269 16.88 -18.45 -8.91
N ARG A 270 17.73 -17.58 -9.44
CA ARG A 270 17.32 -16.41 -10.22
C ARG A 270 16.47 -16.80 -11.43
N ASP A 271 16.86 -17.82 -12.18
CA ASP A 271 16.21 -18.22 -13.44
C ASP A 271 14.79 -18.78 -13.25
N ARG A 272 14.39 -19.08 -12.01
CA ARG A 272 12.99 -19.42 -11.66
C ARG A 272 12.08 -18.19 -11.54
N LEU A 273 12.64 -16.99 -11.46
CA LEU A 273 11.86 -15.75 -11.43
C LEU A 273 11.31 -15.41 -12.83
N PRO A 274 10.22 -14.63 -12.91
CA PRO A 274 9.71 -14.14 -14.18
C PRO A 274 10.77 -13.35 -14.96
N SER A 275 10.75 -13.45 -16.29
CA SER A 275 11.68 -12.72 -17.18
C SER A 275 11.66 -11.19 -16.98
N GLU A 276 10.52 -10.68 -16.52
CA GLU A 276 10.28 -9.29 -16.15
C GLU A 276 11.20 -8.84 -15.01
N PHE A 277 11.55 -9.74 -14.07
CA PHE A 277 12.52 -9.45 -13.02
C PHE A 277 13.89 -9.12 -13.63
N THR A 278 14.39 -9.99 -14.50
CA THR A 278 15.66 -9.82 -15.20
C THR A 278 15.70 -8.52 -15.99
N ALA A 279 14.66 -8.26 -16.79
CA ALA A 279 14.55 -7.05 -17.60
C ALA A 279 14.53 -5.76 -16.75
N LEU A 280 13.90 -5.81 -15.57
CA LEU A 280 13.86 -4.70 -14.63
C LEU A 280 15.23 -4.46 -13.97
N MET A 281 15.87 -5.52 -13.47
CA MET A 281 17.14 -5.41 -12.77
C MET A 281 18.29 -4.96 -13.68
N GLN A 282 18.25 -5.31 -14.97
CA GLN A 282 19.17 -4.78 -15.99
C GLN A 282 19.08 -3.27 -16.19
N GLN A 283 17.98 -2.64 -15.79
CA GLN A 283 17.78 -1.19 -15.87
C GLN A 283 18.10 -0.47 -14.56
N SER A 284 18.40 -1.19 -13.48
CA SER A 284 18.78 -0.60 -12.18
C SER A 284 19.92 0.42 -12.33
N PRO A 285 19.95 1.56 -11.62
CA PRO A 285 18.94 2.04 -10.67
C PRO A 285 17.77 2.80 -11.35
N ARG A 286 17.71 2.83 -12.69
CA ARG A 286 16.66 3.54 -13.43
C ARG A 286 15.42 2.66 -13.60
N ILE A 287 14.52 2.75 -12.64
CA ILE A 287 13.27 1.99 -12.67
C ILE A 287 12.20 2.73 -13.49
N PRO A 288 11.50 2.05 -14.42
CA PRO A 288 10.37 2.64 -15.14
C PRO A 288 9.29 3.21 -14.21
N ALA A 289 8.82 4.43 -14.49
CA ALA A 289 7.86 5.16 -13.67
C ALA A 289 6.55 4.38 -13.42
N VAL A 290 6.13 3.53 -14.35
CA VAL A 290 4.94 2.68 -14.23
C VAL A 290 4.95 1.80 -12.99
N TYR A 291 6.12 1.36 -12.50
CA TYR A 291 6.19 0.52 -11.30
C TYR A 291 5.86 1.33 -10.04
N ASN A 292 6.23 2.61 -10.00
CA ASN A 292 5.80 3.52 -8.95
C ASN A 292 4.29 3.74 -9.00
N VAL A 293 3.71 3.88 -10.20
CA VAL A 293 2.25 3.98 -10.38
C VAL A 293 1.54 2.70 -9.92
N LYS A 294 2.11 1.54 -10.24
CA LYS A 294 1.58 0.24 -9.83
C LYS A 294 1.57 0.13 -8.31
N VAL A 295 2.70 0.35 -7.64
CA VAL A 295 2.77 0.34 -6.17
C VAL A 295 1.84 1.38 -5.56
N TYR A 296 1.83 2.61 -6.07
CA TYR A 296 0.92 3.67 -5.60
C TYR A 296 -0.56 3.27 -5.71
N SER A 297 -0.90 2.57 -6.79
CA SER A 297 -2.28 2.16 -7.05
C SER A 297 -2.71 1.01 -6.16
N LEU A 298 -1.82 0.04 -5.94
CA LEU A 298 -2.06 -1.15 -5.14
C LEU A 298 -1.92 -0.90 -3.63
N SER A 299 -1.13 0.10 -3.21
CA SER A 299 -0.87 0.45 -1.82
C SER A 299 -0.81 1.96 -1.59
N PRO A 300 -1.91 2.58 -1.12
CA PRO A 300 -1.93 4.01 -0.84
C PRO A 300 -1.23 4.42 0.47
N ILE A 301 -0.54 3.51 1.18
CA ILE A 301 0.26 3.88 2.38
C ILE A 301 1.50 4.66 1.96
N PHE A 302 2.02 4.37 0.77
CA PHE A 302 3.35 4.79 0.40
C PHE A 302 3.33 6.24 -0.12
N PRO A 303 4.06 7.18 0.52
CA PRO A 303 4.31 8.47 -0.08
C PRO A 303 5.14 8.26 -1.34
N VAL A 304 4.51 8.48 -2.49
CA VAL A 304 5.16 8.34 -3.79
C VAL A 304 5.59 9.70 -4.27
N ASP A 305 6.80 9.78 -4.80
CA ASP A 305 7.22 10.93 -5.58
C ASP A 305 6.18 11.20 -6.67
N TYR A 306 5.59 12.39 -6.67
CA TYR A 306 4.54 12.72 -7.62
C TYR A 306 5.02 12.72 -9.08
N ARG A 307 6.34 12.87 -9.32
CA ARG A 307 6.93 12.97 -10.66
C ARG A 307 6.61 11.72 -11.52
N PRO A 308 6.85 10.48 -11.06
CA PRO A 308 6.39 9.27 -11.74
C PRO A 308 4.91 9.22 -12.13
N LEU A 309 4.03 9.93 -11.43
CA LEU A 309 2.58 9.87 -11.66
C LEU A 309 2.12 10.78 -12.81
N ILE A 310 2.93 11.78 -13.20
CA ILE A 310 2.54 12.81 -14.17
C ILE A 310 2.19 12.20 -15.55
N PRO A 311 3.03 11.33 -16.17
CA PRO A 311 2.73 10.74 -17.47
C PRO A 311 1.46 9.88 -17.48
N PHE A 312 0.99 9.48 -16.29
CA PHE A 312 -0.16 8.60 -16.11
C PHE A 312 -1.45 9.38 -15.80
N GLY A 313 -1.42 10.70 -15.96
CA GLY A 313 -2.59 11.57 -15.95
C GLY A 313 -3.04 12.06 -14.57
N PHE A 314 -2.31 11.75 -13.49
CA PHE A 314 -2.66 12.22 -12.15
C PHE A 314 -2.65 13.76 -12.04
N ILE A 315 -1.78 14.43 -12.80
CA ILE A 315 -1.74 15.91 -12.88
C ILE A 315 -3.03 16.51 -13.47
N ASN A 316 -3.82 15.72 -14.20
CA ASN A 316 -5.05 16.17 -14.84
C ASN A 316 -6.29 16.09 -13.93
N CYS A 317 -6.14 15.51 -12.73
CA CYS A 317 -7.21 15.40 -11.73
C CYS A 317 -7.50 16.75 -11.06
N GLN A 318 -8.78 17.11 -10.98
CA GLN A 318 -9.20 18.41 -10.44
C GLN A 318 -9.19 18.44 -8.91
N ASP A 319 -9.54 17.33 -8.27
CA ASP A 319 -9.70 17.22 -6.82
C ASP A 319 -9.22 15.84 -6.31
N ASP A 320 -9.28 15.66 -5.00
CA ASP A 320 -8.85 14.44 -4.32
C ASP A 320 -9.73 13.23 -4.69
N ALA A 321 -11.01 13.46 -5.02
CA ALA A 321 -11.92 12.40 -5.43
C ALA A 321 -11.54 11.85 -6.80
N GLU A 322 -11.26 12.72 -7.77
CA GLU A 322 -10.74 12.32 -9.09
C GLU A 322 -9.39 11.62 -8.99
N HIS A 323 -8.49 12.13 -8.14
CA HIS A 323 -7.17 11.53 -7.92
C HIS A 323 -7.29 10.11 -7.36
N ASN A 324 -8.08 9.92 -6.31
CA ASN A 324 -8.33 8.60 -5.74
C ASN A 324 -9.05 7.68 -6.73
N ARG A 325 -9.99 8.21 -7.50
CA ARG A 325 -10.69 7.45 -8.53
C ARG A 325 -9.76 6.97 -9.64
N LEU A 326 -8.83 7.80 -10.11
CA LEU A 326 -7.82 7.39 -11.08
C LEU A 326 -6.92 6.30 -10.52
N ARG A 327 -6.48 6.45 -9.27
CA ARG A 327 -5.70 5.43 -8.54
C ARG A 327 -6.42 4.07 -8.51
N LEU A 328 -7.68 4.05 -8.10
CA LEU A 328 -8.49 2.82 -8.05
C LEU A 328 -8.67 2.19 -9.44
N LEU A 329 -8.82 3.01 -10.49
CA LEU A 329 -8.91 2.50 -11.86
C LEU A 329 -7.59 1.90 -12.35
N TYR A 330 -6.44 2.44 -11.96
CA TYR A 330 -5.14 1.79 -12.22
C TYR A 330 -4.98 0.50 -11.41
N ALA A 331 -5.39 0.48 -10.14
CA ALA A 331 -5.38 -0.75 -9.34
C ALA A 331 -6.20 -1.86 -10.03
N LYS A 332 -7.41 -1.51 -10.49
CA LYS A 332 -8.28 -2.38 -11.29
C LYS A 332 -7.65 -2.78 -12.62
N ALA A 333 -6.95 -1.86 -13.28
CA ALA A 333 -6.26 -2.15 -14.54
C ALA A 333 -5.19 -3.24 -14.37
N PHE A 334 -4.39 -3.16 -13.30
CA PHE A 334 -3.37 -4.16 -13.00
C PHE A 334 -3.97 -5.48 -12.48
N LYS A 335 -4.93 -5.44 -11.54
CA LYS A 335 -5.51 -6.63 -10.90
C LYS A 335 -6.50 -7.39 -11.79
N GLU A 336 -7.38 -6.69 -12.49
CA GLU A 336 -8.53 -7.30 -13.17
C GLU A 336 -8.45 -7.26 -14.70
N TRP A 337 -7.92 -6.17 -15.26
CA TRP A 337 -7.89 -6.00 -16.72
C TRP A 337 -6.64 -6.61 -17.37
N GLY A 338 -5.69 -7.10 -16.56
CA GLY A 338 -4.45 -7.73 -17.02
C GLY A 338 -3.54 -6.74 -17.75
N VAL A 339 -3.55 -5.47 -17.36
CA VAL A 339 -2.71 -4.45 -17.99
C VAL A 339 -1.25 -4.68 -17.61
N SER A 340 -0.41 -4.99 -18.60
CA SER A 340 1.04 -5.14 -18.42
C SER A 340 1.72 -3.79 -18.19
N ALA A 341 2.67 -3.75 -17.26
CA ALA A 341 3.34 -2.52 -16.83
C ALA A 341 4.22 -1.89 -17.92
N ILE A 342 5.10 -2.66 -18.58
CA ILE A 342 6.03 -2.10 -19.57
C ILE A 342 5.29 -1.50 -20.79
N PRO A 343 4.32 -2.17 -21.43
CA PRO A 343 3.61 -1.53 -22.54
C PRO A 343 2.75 -0.34 -22.08
N LEU A 344 2.32 -0.30 -20.80
CA LEU A 344 1.68 0.88 -20.22
C LEU A 344 2.65 2.07 -20.10
N GLN A 345 3.90 1.82 -19.71
CA GLN A 345 4.96 2.84 -19.67
C GLN A 345 5.20 3.44 -21.06
N GLU A 346 5.34 2.58 -22.08
CA GLU A 346 5.51 3.00 -23.48
C GLU A 346 4.32 3.84 -23.96
N ALA A 347 3.10 3.37 -23.67
CA ALA A 347 1.88 4.11 -23.99
C ALA A 347 1.81 5.47 -23.28
N ALA A 348 2.32 5.59 -22.06
CA ALA A 348 2.36 6.85 -21.33
C ALA A 348 3.37 7.83 -21.94
N ILE A 349 4.55 7.36 -22.37
CA ILE A 349 5.54 8.17 -23.09
C ILE A 349 4.95 8.71 -24.41
N ASP A 350 4.17 7.88 -25.09
CA ASP A 350 3.54 8.20 -26.38
C ASP A 350 2.23 9.00 -26.27
N ASN A 351 1.77 9.38 -25.06
CA ASN A 351 0.45 9.96 -24.81
C ASN A 351 -0.73 9.09 -25.35
N LYS A 352 -0.55 7.77 -25.35
CA LYS A 352 -1.52 6.75 -25.80
C LYS A 352 -2.08 5.90 -24.65
N THR A 353 -1.91 6.30 -23.40
CA THR A 353 -2.32 5.55 -22.19
C THR A 353 -3.77 5.07 -22.25
N TYR A 354 -4.71 5.96 -22.62
CA TYR A 354 -6.12 5.57 -22.76
C TYR A 354 -6.34 4.52 -23.85
N SER A 355 -5.74 4.73 -25.02
CA SER A 355 -5.89 3.84 -26.18
C SER A 355 -5.34 2.44 -25.87
N TYR A 356 -4.21 2.36 -25.17
CA TYR A 356 -3.65 1.10 -24.72
C TYR A 356 -4.55 0.39 -23.70
N ILE A 357 -4.92 1.05 -22.58
CA ILE A 357 -5.77 0.45 -21.54
C ILE A 357 -7.11 -0.01 -22.14
N SER A 358 -7.73 0.80 -22.99
CA SER A 358 -9.02 0.48 -23.60
C SER A 358 -8.95 -0.60 -24.68
N GLY A 359 -7.76 -0.84 -25.25
CA GLY A 359 -7.49 -1.92 -26.19
C GLY A 359 -7.16 -3.26 -25.54
N CYS A 360 -6.88 -3.30 -24.24
CA CYS A 360 -6.60 -4.54 -23.53
C CYS A 360 -7.84 -5.47 -23.52
N PRO A 361 -7.68 -6.79 -23.78
CA PRO A 361 -8.81 -7.73 -23.80
C PRO A 361 -9.63 -7.78 -22.50
N GLY A 362 -8.98 -7.54 -21.36
CA GLY A 362 -9.62 -7.52 -20.04
C GLY A 362 -10.36 -6.23 -19.72
N PHE A 363 -10.35 -5.21 -20.60
CA PHE A 363 -10.91 -3.90 -20.30
C PHE A 363 -12.43 -3.92 -20.15
N LYS A 364 -12.90 -3.90 -18.91
CA LYS A 364 -14.33 -3.97 -18.53
C LYS A 364 -14.82 -2.69 -17.84
N ALA A 365 -14.43 -1.53 -18.37
CA ALA A 365 -14.89 -0.26 -17.84
C ALA A 365 -16.31 0.11 -18.32
N ASN A 366 -17.14 0.64 -17.43
CA ASN A 366 -18.46 1.17 -17.75
C ASN A 366 -18.37 2.53 -18.47
N LYS A 367 -19.49 3.01 -19.02
CA LYS A 367 -19.52 4.27 -19.81
C LYS A 367 -18.92 5.47 -19.06
N THR A 368 -19.21 5.59 -17.77
CA THR A 368 -18.76 6.73 -16.96
C THR A 368 -17.28 6.63 -16.60
N GLU A 369 -16.76 5.42 -16.37
CA GLU A 369 -15.32 5.16 -16.23
C GLU A 369 -14.57 5.45 -17.53
N ARG A 370 -15.09 5.00 -18.67
CA ARG A 370 -14.52 5.29 -20.00
C ARG A 370 -14.44 6.78 -20.26
N GLN A 371 -15.50 7.52 -19.97
CA GLN A 371 -15.53 8.97 -20.15
C GLN A 371 -14.51 9.69 -19.25
N PHE A 372 -14.40 9.27 -17.99
CA PHE A 372 -13.44 9.80 -17.04
C PHE A 372 -11.99 9.54 -17.48
N LEU A 373 -11.65 8.27 -17.77
CA LEU A 373 -10.33 7.88 -18.25
C LEU A 373 -9.97 8.62 -19.54
N ARG A 374 -10.90 8.72 -20.49
CA ARG A 374 -10.66 9.48 -21.73
C ARG A 374 -10.38 10.96 -21.47
N ARG A 375 -11.10 11.59 -20.54
CA ARG A 375 -10.86 13.01 -20.20
C ARG A 375 -9.51 13.22 -19.54
N ILE A 376 -9.12 12.32 -18.62
CA ILE A 376 -7.90 12.45 -17.81
C ILE A 376 -6.64 12.03 -18.57
N LEU A 377 -6.71 10.97 -19.37
CA LEU A 377 -5.54 10.32 -19.99
C LEU A 377 -5.28 10.73 -21.44
N VAL A 378 -6.18 11.49 -22.08
CA VAL A 378 -5.95 12.03 -23.44
C VAL A 378 -5.37 13.45 -23.39
N ARG A 379 -5.46 14.12 -22.24
CA ARG A 379 -4.82 15.42 -22.05
C ARG A 379 -3.32 15.24 -21.95
N ASP A 380 -2.60 16.06 -22.70
CA ASP A 380 -1.15 16.09 -22.66
C ASP A 380 -0.67 16.49 -21.26
N SER A 381 -0.08 15.52 -20.56
CA SER A 381 0.51 15.73 -19.23
C SER A 381 1.81 16.54 -19.27
N SER A 382 2.37 16.82 -20.46
CA SER A 382 3.60 17.63 -20.61
C SER A 382 3.37 19.13 -20.44
N VAL A 383 2.11 19.60 -20.54
CA VAL A 383 1.76 21.00 -20.28
C VAL A 383 1.67 21.22 -18.77
N MET A 384 2.84 21.44 -18.16
CA MET A 384 2.98 21.69 -16.73
C MET A 384 2.45 23.07 -16.36
N VAL A 385 1.29 23.09 -15.70
CA VAL A 385 0.72 24.28 -15.07
C VAL A 385 1.15 24.27 -13.60
N PRO A 386 1.91 25.28 -13.09
CA PRO A 386 2.48 25.27 -11.74
C PRO A 386 1.46 24.95 -10.65
N GLU A 387 0.24 25.50 -10.74
CA GLU A 387 -0.83 25.27 -9.77
C GLU A 387 -1.28 23.80 -9.72
N ARG A 388 -1.26 23.09 -10.85
CA ARG A 388 -1.60 21.67 -10.91
C ARG A 388 -0.51 20.79 -10.32
N LEU A 389 0.75 21.20 -10.49
CA LEU A 389 1.90 20.50 -9.92
C LEU A 389 1.88 20.57 -8.39
N GLU A 390 1.57 21.75 -7.85
CA GLU A 390 1.46 21.98 -6.42
C GLU A 390 0.28 21.20 -5.81
N ALA A 391 -0.87 21.21 -6.47
CA ALA A 391 -2.02 20.38 -6.08
C ALA A 391 -1.69 18.88 -6.10
N LEU A 392 -0.98 18.40 -7.12
CA LEU A 392 -0.56 17.00 -7.20
C LEU A 392 0.43 16.65 -6.08
N ARG A 393 1.41 17.52 -5.80
CA ARG A 393 2.37 17.33 -4.71
C ARG A 393 1.66 17.21 -3.35
N ALA A 394 0.71 18.10 -3.07
CA ALA A 394 -0.07 18.09 -1.83
C ALA A 394 -0.89 16.78 -1.65
N ARG A 395 -1.32 16.16 -2.74
CA ARG A 395 -2.05 14.87 -2.73
C ARG A 395 -1.15 13.65 -2.51
N CYS A 396 0.11 13.72 -2.93
CA CYS A 396 1.03 12.59 -2.87
C CYS A 396 1.87 12.57 -1.58
N SER A 397 2.01 13.71 -0.89
CA SER A 397 2.78 13.84 0.34
C SER A 397 1.96 14.58 1.42
N PRO A 398 1.24 13.84 2.29
CA PRO A 398 0.43 14.44 3.37
C PRO A 398 1.25 15.24 4.40
N GLU A 399 2.57 15.07 4.42
CA GLU A 399 3.51 15.79 5.31
C GLU A 399 3.52 17.31 5.09
N PHE A 400 2.88 17.81 4.03
CA PHE A 400 2.69 19.24 3.77
C PHE A 400 1.34 19.81 4.23
N ARG A 401 0.50 19.03 4.93
CA ARG A 401 -0.61 19.61 5.70
C ARG A 401 -0.07 19.96 7.08
N ASP A 402 0.37 21.21 7.22
CA ASP A 402 0.68 21.80 8.53
C ASP A 402 -0.48 21.50 9.49
N PRO A 403 -0.21 20.91 10.67
CA PRO A 403 -1.20 20.88 11.73
C PRO A 403 -1.17 22.25 12.39
N GLU A 404 -2.07 23.15 11.97
CA GLU A 404 -2.46 24.28 12.82
C GLU A 404 -3.08 23.81 14.14
#